data_AF-A0A523Z419-F1
#
_entry.id   AF-A0A523Z419-F1
#
_cell.length_a   1.000
_cell.length_b   1.000
_cell.length_c   1.000
_cell.angle_alpha   90.00
_cell.angle_beta   90.00
_cell.angle_gamma   90.00
#
_symmetry.space_group_name_H-M   'P 1'
#
loop_
_entity.id
_entity.type
_entity.pdbx_description
1 polymer ?
#
loop_
_entity_poly.entity_id
_entity_poly.type
_entity_poly.pdbx_seq_one_letter_code
_entity_poly.pdbx_strand_id
1 'polypeptide(L)' 'MFGTLGWPEIIIILIIALLLFGAKRLPEIGKSLGKAMKEFKKSFREISEDIEDIDEEPSKDKLKNKD' A
#
# COMPACT_ATOMS: atom_id res chain seq x y z
N MET A 1 -10.03 -11.55 35.72
CA MET A 1 -11.17 -11.21 34.83
C MET A 1 -10.72 -10.14 33.83
N PHE A 2 -9.72 -10.44 32.99
CA PHE A 2 -9.18 -9.53 31.98
C PHE A 2 -8.87 -10.37 30.73
N GLY A 3 -9.92 -10.92 30.12
CA GLY A 3 -9.80 -11.72 28.91
C GLY A 3 -10.05 -10.81 27.72
N THR A 4 -8.97 -10.45 27.02
CA THR A 4 -8.93 -9.70 25.74
C THR A 4 -9.61 -8.33 25.78
N LEU A 5 -8.89 -7.27 25.37
CA LEU A 5 -9.53 -6.00 25.02
C LEU A 5 -10.65 -6.32 24.02
N GLY A 6 -11.90 -6.24 24.49
CA GLY A 6 -13.05 -6.57 23.70
C GLY A 6 -13.31 -5.45 22.71
N TRP A 7 -14.18 -5.75 21.75
CA TRP A 7 -14.77 -4.72 20.89
C TRP A 7 -15.32 -3.50 21.67
N PRO A 8 -15.95 -3.66 22.86
CA PRO A 8 -16.42 -2.52 23.64
C PRO A 8 -15.30 -1.58 24.11
N GLU A 9 -14.20 -2.11 24.62
CA GLU A 9 -13.06 -1.32 25.10
C GLU A 9 -12.39 -0.55 23.96
N ILE A 10 -12.24 -1.19 22.79
CA ILE A 10 -11.70 -0.53 21.60
C ILE A 10 -12.58 0.65 21.16
N ILE A 11 -13.91 0.49 21.18
CA ILE A 11 -14.85 1.57 20.84
C ILE A 11 -14.72 2.75 21.82
N ILE A 12 -14.58 2.48 23.12
CA ILE A 12 -14.39 3.54 24.12
C ILE A 12 -13.10 4.33 23.87
N ILE A 13 -12.00 3.63 23.61
CA ILE A 13 -10.72 4.26 23.27
C ILE A 13 -10.85 5.10 21.99
N LEU A 14 -11.55 4.56 20.98
CA LEU A 14 -11.80 5.26 19.72
C LEU A 14 -12.58 6.55 19.96
N ILE A 15 -13.64 6.53 20.79
CA ILE A 15 -14.42 7.71 21.13
C ILE A 15 -13.55 8.77 21.82
N ILE A 16 -12.71 8.37 22.78
CA ILE A 16 -11.78 9.31 23.45
C ILE A 16 -10.80 9.91 22.43
N ALA A 17 -10.22 9.09 21.56
CA ALA A 17 -9.34 9.58 20.49
C ALA A 17 -10.08 10.54 19.54
N LEU A 18 -11.33 10.25 19.18
CA LEU A 18 -12.15 11.13 18.36
C LEU A 18 -12.48 12.46 19.05
N LEU A 19 -12.59 12.49 20.38
CA LEU A 19 -12.77 13.75 21.12
C LEU A 19 -11.49 14.59 21.15
N LEU A 20 -10.32 13.96 21.31
CA LEU A 20 -9.03 14.66 21.34
C LEU A 20 -8.60 15.16 19.95
N PHE A 21 -8.68 14.29 18.94
CA PHE A 21 -8.23 14.60 17.58
C PHE A 21 -9.35 15.19 16.72
N GLY A 22 -10.61 14.92 17.03
CA GLY A 22 -11.77 15.30 16.23
C GLY A 22 -12.11 14.26 15.16
N ALA A 23 -13.42 13.99 14.98
CA ALA A 23 -13.94 13.04 13.99
C ALA A 23 -13.53 13.33 12.53
N LYS A 24 -13.17 14.58 12.21
CA LYS A 24 -12.72 14.98 10.87
C LYS A 24 -11.26 14.66 10.58
N ARG A 25 -10.39 14.55 11.60
CA ARG A 25 -8.95 14.35 11.39
C ARG A 25 -8.60 12.91 10.99
N LEU A 26 -9.28 11.91 11.55
CA LEU A 26 -9.07 10.51 11.18
C LEU A 26 -9.24 10.23 9.66
N PRO A 27 -10.36 10.62 9.01
CA PRO A 27 -10.54 10.39 7.58
C PRO A 27 -9.60 11.25 6.72
N GLU A 28 -9.18 12.42 7.21
CA GLU A 28 -8.22 13.27 6.52
C GLU A 28 -6.83 12.61 6.47
N ILE A 29 -6.33 12.10 7.60
CA ILE A 29 -5.08 11.34 7.70
C ILE A 29 -5.17 10.04 6.90
N GLY A 30 -6.31 9.34 6.95
CA GLY A 30 -6.54 8.14 6.14
C GLY A 30 -6.49 8.42 4.64
N LYS A 31 -7.03 9.55 4.18
CA LYS A 31 -6.95 9.96 2.77
C LYS A 31 -5.52 10.28 2.35
N SER A 32 -4.75 10.99 3.16
CA SER A 32 -3.34 11.31 2.83
C SER A 32 -2.47 10.06 2.83
N LEU A 33 -2.62 9.20 3.84
CA LEU A 33 -1.90 7.93 3.93
C LEU A 33 -2.32 6.99 2.80
N GLY A 34 -3.60 6.92 2.46
CA GLY A 34 -4.10 6.09 1.36
C GLY A 34 -3.55 6.52 0.00
N LYS A 35 -3.43 7.84 -0.24
CA LYS A 35 -2.76 8.36 -1.45
C LYS A 35 -1.28 7.98 -1.48
N ALA A 36 -0.56 8.19 -0.36
CA ALA A 36 0.85 7.82 -0.24
C ALA A 36 1.07 6.32 -0.46
N MET A 37 0.25 5.46 0.15
CA MET A 37 0.31 4.01 -0.03
C MET A 37 0.00 3.58 -1.47
N LYS A 38 -0.93 4.26 -2.15
CA LYS A 38 -1.26 3.99 -3.55
C LYS A 38 -0.10 4.35 -4.49
N GLU A 39 0.52 5.50 -4.28
CA GLU A 39 1.69 5.93 -5.05
C GLU A 39 2.89 5.02 -4.77
N PHE A 40 3.15 4.69 -3.50
CA PHE A 40 4.20 3.76 -3.10
C PHE A 40 4.02 2.38 -3.76
N LYS A 41 2.79 1.83 -3.74
CA LYS A 41 2.49 0.56 -4.42
C LYS A 41 2.72 0.63 -5.93
N LYS A 42 2.37 1.76 -6.56
CA LYS A 42 2.57 1.97 -8.00
C LYS A 42 4.07 1.99 -8.33
N SER A 43 4.87 2.77 -7.62
CA SER A 43 6.32 2.83 -7.82
C SER A 43 7.00 1.49 -7.55
N PHE A 44 6.56 0.76 -6.51
CA PHE A 44 7.09 -0.58 -6.24
C PHE A 44 6.79 -1.57 -7.37
N ARG A 45 5.62 -1.46 -8.00
CA ARG A 45 5.25 -2.30 -9.14
C ARG A 45 6.05 -1.95 -10.40
N GLU A 46 6.23 -0.66 -10.70
CA GLU A 46 7.09 -0.22 -11.81
C GLU A 46 8.53 -0.72 -11.63
N ILE A 47 9.09 -0.62 -10.43
CA ILE A 47 10.43 -1.16 -10.12
C ILE A 47 10.48 -2.69 -10.30
N SER A 48 9.41 -3.40 -9.93
CA SER A 48 9.37 -4.86 -10.07
C SER A 48 9.27 -5.28 -11.55
N GLU A 49 8.48 -4.56 -12.36
CA GLU A 49 8.37 -4.76 -13.81
C GLU A 49 9.70 -4.42 -14.52
N ASP A 50 10.37 -3.32 -14.12
CA ASP A 50 11.69 -2.95 -14.65
C ASP A 50 12.76 -4.00 -14.30
N ILE A 51 12.68 -4.67 -13.14
CA ILE A 51 13.63 -5.71 -12.74
C ILE A 51 13.35 -7.03 -13.48
N GLU A 52 12.08 -7.38 -13.73
CA GLU A 52 11.72 -8.55 -14.55
C GLU A 52 12.18 -8.38 -16.00
N ASP A 53 12.10 -7.16 -16.57
CA ASP A 53 12.59 -6.86 -17.93
C ASP A 53 14.14 -6.86 -18.04
N ILE A 54 14.88 -6.75 -16.92
CA ILE A 54 16.36 -6.83 -16.91
C ILE A 54 16.85 -8.28 -16.91
N ASP A 55 16.06 -9.23 -16.40
CA ASP A 55 16.39 -10.66 -16.39
C ASP A 55 15.99 -11.40 -17.69
N GLU A 56 15.25 -10.76 -18.60
CA GLU A 56 15.09 -11.23 -19.99
C GLU A 56 16.27 -10.76 -20.86
N GLU A 57 17.35 -11.56 -20.86
CA GLU A 57 18.39 -11.49 -21.89
C GLU A 57 17.76 -11.53 -23.31
N PRO A 58 18.30 -10.77 -24.28
CA PRO A 58 17.78 -10.71 -25.64
C PRO A 58 18.18 -11.97 -26.41
N SER A 59 17.51 -13.10 -26.16
CA SER A 59 17.73 -14.33 -26.93
C SER A 59 16.57 -14.57 -27.90
N LYS A 60 16.91 -14.41 -29.19
CA LYS A 60 16.28 -15.04 -30.37
C LYS A 60 15.08 -14.32 -31.00
N ASP A 61 15.33 -13.26 -31.78
CA ASP A 61 14.44 -13.02 -32.93
C ASP A 61 15.03 -12.25 -34.15
N LYS A 62 16.34 -12.30 -34.41
CA LYS A 62 16.93 -11.66 -35.61
C LYS A 62 18.02 -12.46 -36.33
N LEU A 63 17.85 -13.77 -36.51
CA LEU A 63 18.69 -14.56 -37.41
C LEU A 63 17.86 -15.61 -38.18
N LYS A 64 16.84 -15.18 -38.94
CA LYS A 64 16.32 -15.99 -40.05
C LYS A 64 15.62 -15.14 -41.11
N ASN A 65 16.37 -14.21 -41.70
CA ASN A 65 16.05 -13.70 -43.02
C ASN A 65 17.34 -13.22 -43.67
N LYS A 66 18.14 -14.20 -44.12
CA LYS A 66 19.08 -13.99 -45.20
C LYS A 66 19.25 -15.32 -45.92
N ASP A 67 18.89 -15.27 -47.20
CA ASP A 67 19.05 -16.24 -48.28
C ASP A 67 18.06 -17.42 -48.34
#